data_AF-A0A146G049-F1
#
_entry.id   AF-A0A146G049-F1
#
_cell.length_a   1.000
_cell.length_b   1.000
_cell.length_c   1.000
_cell.angle_alpha   90.00
_cell.angle_beta   90.00
_cell.angle_gamma   90.00
#
_symmetry.space_group_name_H-M   'P 1'
#
loop_
_entity.id
_entity.type
_entity.pdbx_description
1 polymer ?
#
loop_
_entity_poly.entity_id
_entity_poly.type
_entity_poly.pdbx_seq_one_letter_code
_entity_poly.pdbx_strand_id
1 'polypeptide(L)'
;MTKGLNGALETFDVRYDNELAHQYYGEGERLTKTLQDVYKGKNLEFPKNFDSTQTTPPIYFMSVEAPDDVDVDGLRNVDVPSGLNVEILDFD
;
A
#
# COMPACT_ATOMS: atom_id res chain seq x y z
N MET A 1 -6.43 -7.95 26.25
CA MET A 1 -6.49 -8.98 25.19
C MET A 1 -6.69 -8.25 23.89
N THR A 2 -5.62 -7.97 23.15
CA THR A 2 -5.72 -7.47 21.78
C THR A 2 -6.28 -8.62 20.96
N LYS A 3 -7.52 -8.45 20.48
CA LYS A 3 -8.15 -9.36 19.52
C LYS A 3 -7.22 -9.29 18.30
N GLY A 4 -6.47 -10.37 18.03
CA GLY A 4 -5.75 -10.47 16.77
C GLY A 4 -6.77 -10.23 15.66
N LEU A 5 -6.47 -9.32 14.76
CA LEU A 5 -7.23 -9.19 13.53
C LEU A 5 -7.17 -10.58 12.88
N ASN A 6 -8.29 -11.31 12.89
CA ASN A 6 -8.51 -12.27 11.82
C ASN A 6 -8.70 -11.35 10.62
N GLY A 7 -7.69 -11.31 9.75
CA GLY A 7 -7.59 -10.33 8.68
C GLY A 7 -7.15 -10.98 7.39
N ALA A 8 -7.66 -10.45 6.28
CA ALA A 8 -7.22 -10.78 4.94
C ALA A 8 -5.89 -10.09 4.63
N LEU A 9 -5.13 -10.68 3.71
CA LEU A 9 -3.89 -10.09 3.18
C LEU A 9 -4.16 -9.55 1.78
N GLU A 10 -4.18 -8.23 1.67
CA GLU A 10 -4.29 -7.55 0.39
C GLU A 10 -2.91 -7.24 -0.17
N THR A 11 -2.72 -7.45 -1.48
CA THR A 11 -1.45 -7.07 -2.12
C THR A 11 -1.57 -5.69 -2.74
N PHE A 12 -0.75 -4.76 -2.27
CA PHE A 12 -0.66 -3.40 -2.79
C PHE A 12 0.57 -3.30 -3.70
N ASP A 13 0.31 -3.15 -4.98
CA ASP A 13 1.30 -2.88 -6.03
C ASP A 13 1.46 -1.36 -6.17
N VAL A 14 2.56 -0.83 -5.65
CA VAL A 14 2.82 0.60 -5.60
C VAL A 14 3.80 1.00 -6.70
N ARG A 15 3.38 1.92 -7.56
CA ARG A 15 4.14 2.40 -8.71
C ARG A 15 4.29 3.91 -8.67
N TYR A 16 5.41 4.39 -9.18
CA TYR A 16 5.65 5.82 -9.38
C TYR A 16 5.42 6.18 -10.84
N ASP A 17 4.82 7.35 -11.09
CA ASP A 17 4.62 7.84 -12.46
C ASP A 17 5.95 8.11 -13.18
N ASN A 18 6.98 8.50 -12.43
CA ASN A 18 8.30 8.88 -12.94
C ASN A 18 9.36 8.94 -11.82
N GLU A 19 10.62 9.18 -12.20
CA GLU A 19 11.75 9.29 -11.27
C GLU A 19 11.61 10.44 -10.26
N LEU A 20 10.98 11.56 -10.62
CA LEU A 20 10.77 12.68 -9.69
C LEU A 20 9.80 12.29 -8.58
N ALA A 21 8.72 11.59 -8.93
CA ALA A 21 7.80 11.05 -7.94
C ALA A 21 8.50 10.05 -7.02
N HIS A 22 9.37 9.18 -7.57
CA HIS A 22 10.18 8.28 -6.74
C HIS A 22 11.12 9.02 -5.79
N GLN A 23 11.81 10.07 -6.23
CA GLN A 23 12.64 10.91 -5.36
C GLN A 23 11.80 11.63 -4.28
N TYR A 24 10.60 12.07 -4.63
CA TYR A 24 9.71 12.81 -3.74
C TYR A 24 9.03 11.91 -2.69
N TYR A 25 8.50 10.76 -3.05
CA TYR A 25 7.83 9.85 -2.12
C TYR A 25 8.81 8.90 -1.44
N GLY A 26 9.97 8.67 -2.05
CA GLY A 26 11.02 7.78 -1.57
C GLY A 26 10.54 6.33 -1.45
N GLU A 27 11.30 5.56 -0.67
CA GLU A 27 11.11 4.13 -0.47
C GLU A 27 11.08 3.77 1.02
N GLY A 28 10.91 2.48 1.33
CA GLY A 28 10.94 1.98 2.72
C GLY A 28 9.95 2.72 3.62
N GLU A 29 10.42 3.15 4.78
CA GLU A 29 9.60 3.83 5.80
C GLU A 29 8.91 5.11 5.27
N ARG A 30 9.54 5.83 4.34
CA ARG A 30 8.95 7.08 3.80
C ARG A 30 7.73 6.78 2.93
N LEU A 31 7.84 5.76 2.08
CA LEU A 31 6.72 5.28 1.28
C LEU A 31 5.61 4.74 2.18
N THR A 32 5.96 3.89 3.15
CA THR A 32 4.99 3.31 4.09
C THR A 32 4.21 4.37 4.84
N LYS A 33 4.86 5.42 5.36
CA LYS A 33 4.18 6.53 6.05
C LYS A 33 3.22 7.27 5.12
N THR A 34 3.64 7.51 3.87
CA THR A 34 2.79 8.14 2.87
C THR A 34 1.52 7.32 2.65
N LEU A 35 1.65 6.00 2.47
CA LEU A 35 0.48 5.12 2.27
C LEU A 35 -0.40 5.00 3.52
N GLN A 36 0.18 4.98 4.72
CA GLN A 36 -0.57 5.03 5.97
C GLN A 36 -1.42 6.29 6.09
N ASP A 37 -0.90 7.44 5.64
CA ASP A 37 -1.65 8.69 5.62
C ASP A 37 -2.75 8.69 4.55
N VAL A 38 -2.47 8.13 3.35
CA VAL A 38 -3.45 8.00 2.25
C VAL A 38 -4.62 7.09 2.66
N TYR A 39 -4.34 5.95 3.30
CA TYR A 39 -5.33 4.97 3.72
C TYR A 39 -5.77 5.13 5.18
N LYS A 40 -5.56 6.32 5.76
CA LYS A 40 -5.90 6.58 7.16
C LYS A 40 -7.38 6.34 7.43
N GLY A 41 -7.67 5.59 8.50
CA GLY A 41 -9.03 5.24 8.90
C GLY A 41 -9.62 4.03 8.17
N LYS A 42 -8.85 3.35 7.31
CA LYS A 42 -9.25 2.09 6.66
C LYS A 42 -8.89 0.83 7.47
N ASN A 43 -8.34 1.00 8.69
CA ASN A 43 -7.91 -0.08 9.58
C ASN A 43 -6.92 -1.07 8.94
N LEU A 44 -6.00 -0.56 8.12
CA LEU A 44 -4.95 -1.35 7.48
C LEU A 44 -3.66 -1.34 8.30
N GLU A 45 -2.95 -2.47 8.34
CA GLU A 45 -1.57 -2.55 8.84
C GLU A 45 -0.59 -2.80 7.70
N PHE A 46 0.29 -1.82 7.45
CA PHE A 46 1.30 -1.92 6.41
C PHE A 46 2.55 -2.65 6.91
N PRO A 47 3.19 -3.49 6.06
CA PRO A 47 4.36 -4.25 6.46
C PRO A 47 5.59 -3.34 6.61
N LYS A 48 6.53 -3.76 7.46
CA LYS A 48 7.83 -3.07 7.63
C LYS A 48 8.80 -3.32 6.48
N ASN A 49 8.71 -4.49 5.87
CA ASN A 49 9.55 -4.94 4.77
C ASN A 49 8.65 -5.41 3.63
N PHE A 50 9.06 -5.14 2.40
CA PHE A 50 8.31 -5.49 1.20
C PHE A 50 9.27 -5.66 0.03
N ASP A 51 8.84 -6.45 -0.95
CA ASP A 51 9.65 -6.75 -2.13
C ASP A 51 9.56 -5.65 -3.17
N SER A 52 10.51 -5.67 -4.11
CA SER A 52 10.52 -4.73 -5.23
C SER A 52 11.13 -5.32 -6.50
N THR A 53 10.75 -4.76 -7.64
CA THR A 53 11.44 -5.04 -8.91
C THR A 53 12.79 -4.35 -8.97
N GLN A 54 13.74 -4.89 -9.73
CA GLN A 54 15.04 -4.24 -10.03
C GLN A 54 14.93 -3.27 -11.22
N THR A 55 13.93 -2.38 -11.20
CA THR A 55 13.72 -1.33 -12.21
C THR A 55 13.82 0.05 -11.58
N THR A 56 13.92 1.09 -12.40
CA THR A 56 13.98 2.48 -11.93
C THR A 56 12.91 3.31 -12.65
N PRO A 57 11.88 3.82 -11.95
CA PRO A 57 11.58 3.57 -10.53
C PRO A 57 11.04 2.14 -10.31
N PRO A 58 11.26 1.56 -9.11
CA PRO A 58 10.81 0.21 -8.80
C PRO A 58 9.29 0.15 -8.61
N ILE A 59 8.73 -1.04 -8.81
CA ILE A 59 7.41 -1.41 -8.30
C ILE A 59 7.60 -2.07 -6.93
N TYR A 60 6.85 -1.64 -5.92
CA TYR A 60 6.85 -2.24 -4.59
C TYR A 60 5.61 -3.10 -4.37
N PHE A 61 5.81 -4.29 -3.80
CA PHE A 61 4.74 -5.26 -3.53
C PHE A 61 4.56 -5.40 -2.03
N MET A 62 3.48 -4.85 -1.48
CA MET A 62 3.22 -4.86 -0.04
C MET A 62 2.07 -5.80 0.31
N SER A 63 2.30 -6.76 1.20
CA SER A 63 1.22 -7.52 1.84
C SER A 63 0.67 -6.73 3.02
N VAL A 64 -0.49 -6.10 2.82
CA VAL A 64 -1.16 -5.23 3.78
C VAL A 64 -2.22 -6.05 4.52
N GLU A 65 -2.15 -6.06 5.85
CA GLU A 65 -3.19 -6.72 6.66
C GLU A 65 -4.42 -5.83 6.73
N ALA A 66 -5.57 -6.40 6.42
CA ALA A 66 -6.87 -5.74 6.44
C ALA A 66 -7.88 -6.57 7.24
N PRO A 67 -8.97 -5.98 7.77
CA PRO A 67 -10.06 -6.75 8.37
C PRO A 67 -10.70 -7.71 7.36
N ASP A 68 -11.21 -8.87 7.83
CA ASP A 68 -11.92 -9.85 6.98
C ASP A 68 -13.13 -9.26 6.21
N ASP A 69 -13.72 -8.17 6.72
CA ASP A 69 -14.88 -7.48 6.15
C ASP A 69 -14.51 -6.15 5.46
N VAL A 70 -13.24 -5.98 5.07
CA VAL A 70 -12.78 -4.77 4.42
C VAL A 70 -13.49 -4.55 3.08
N ASP A 71 -13.92 -3.30 2.84
CA ASP A 71 -14.47 -2.89 1.55
C ASP A 71 -13.32 -2.64 0.56
N VAL A 72 -12.89 -3.69 -0.15
CA VAL A 72 -11.79 -3.65 -1.13
C VAL A 72 -12.05 -2.63 -2.23
N ASP A 73 -13.28 -2.54 -2.74
CA ASP A 73 -13.65 -1.53 -3.73
C ASP A 73 -13.54 -0.12 -3.15
N GLY A 74 -13.91 0.06 -1.87
CA GLY A 74 -13.68 1.29 -1.12
C GLY A 74 -12.20 1.63 -0.87
N LEU A 75 -11.29 0.65 -0.91
CA LEU A 75 -9.84 0.88 -0.89
C LEU A 75 -9.32 1.30 -2.26
N ARG A 76 -9.80 0.66 -3.33
CA ARG A 76 -9.44 0.99 -4.73
C ARG A 76 -9.87 2.39 -5.14
N ASN A 77 -10.92 2.93 -4.50
CA ASN A 77 -11.44 4.28 -4.74
C ASN A 77 -10.82 5.37 -3.85
N VAL A 78 -9.80 5.06 -3.05
CA VAL A 78 -9.08 6.08 -2.27
C VAL A 78 -8.32 7.02 -3.22
N ASP A 79 -8.36 8.33 -2.92
CA ASP A 79 -7.63 9.33 -3.68
C ASP A 79 -6.12 9.23 -3.38
N VAL A 80 -5.38 8.60 -4.28
CA VAL A 80 -3.94 8.46 -4.21
C VAL A 80 -3.30 9.73 -4.78
N PRO A 81 -2.33 10.35 -4.07
CA PRO A 81 -1.74 11.60 -4.51
C PRO A 81 -0.98 11.44 -5.83
N SER A 82 -0.98 12.48 -6.66
CA SER A 82 -0.34 12.48 -7.97
C SER A 82 1.12 12.04 -7.91
N GLY A 83 1.56 11.20 -8.86
CA GLY A 83 2.90 10.62 -8.84
C GLY A 83 2.95 9.22 -8.24
N LEU A 84 1.93 8.78 -7.49
CA LEU A 84 1.76 7.42 -7.01
C LEU A 84 0.55 6.76 -7.66
N ASN A 85 0.68 5.47 -7.96
CA ASN A 85 -0.44 4.60 -8.29
C ASN A 85 -0.39 3.39 -7.38
N VAL A 86 -1.54 3.00 -6.83
CA VAL A 86 -1.67 1.82 -5.98
C VAL A 86 -2.71 0.91 -6.62
N GLU A 87 -2.26 -0.27 -7.05
CA GLU A 87 -3.12 -1.34 -7.52
C GLU A 87 -3.31 -2.33 -6.38
N ILE A 88 -4.57 -2.66 -6.06
CA ILE A 88 -4.91 -3.58 -4.96
C ILE A 88 -5.40 -4.90 -5.57
N LEU A 89 -4.55 -5.91 -5.45
CA LEU A 89 -4.84 -7.28 -5.84
C LEU A 89 -5.45 -8.01 -4.66
N ASP A 90 -6.68 -8.45 -4.90
CA ASP A 90 -7.49 -9.24 -3.98
C ASP A 90 -7.49 -10.68 -4.51
N PHE A 91 -7.14 -11.62 -3.63
CA PHE A 91 -7.02 -13.04 -3.93
C PHE A 91 -8.07 -13.84 -3.16
N ASP A 92 -9.34 -13.49 -3.35
CA ASP A 92 -10.52 -14.32 -3.03
C ASP A 92 -10.46 -15.74 -3.62
#